data_AF-R1GT94-F1
#
_entry.id   AF-R1GT94-F1
#
_cell.length_a   1.000
_cell.length_b   1.000
_cell.length_c   1.000
_cell.angle_alpha   90.00
_cell.angle_beta   90.00
_cell.angle_gamma   90.00
#
_symmetry.space_group_name_H-M   'P 1'
#
loop_
_entity.id
_entity.type
_entity.pdbx_description
1 polymer ?
#
loop_
_entity_poly.entity_id
_entity_poly.type
_entity_poly.pdbx_seq_one_letter_code
_entity_poly.pdbx_strand_id
1 'polypeptide(L)'
;MLTSLLRVTPRSPTADPEDVFSAALGTLFTDDLRNQHGDPGAVIAYLSRRLDRALDLAVADPAGEEERKKFAHYLWNAGVLMAELVVISDYPAPEILENLEKNVKTNVPETLWSKVSVQGHLWGDLTSPFSVANAGRFTRILAADCLWMPHEHHSLAKSMLHFLSPAPEARVFVIAGFHTGRANMAPFFKIVEEEGLEVENIYEMDAEGRRRDWAFEKDGGREDHGERNKWLVIAQLKRRQ
;
A
#
# COMPACT_ATOMS: atom_id res chain seq x y z
N MET A 1 -11.19 5.75 1.78
CA MET A 1 -11.38 5.71 3.25
C MET A 1 -11.93 4.35 3.62
N LEU A 2 -11.50 3.74 4.72
CA LEU A 2 -12.03 2.45 5.16
C LEU A 2 -13.55 2.42 5.34
N THR A 3 -14.13 3.56 5.73
CA THR A 3 -15.58 3.79 5.82
C THR A 3 -16.32 3.59 4.50
N SER A 4 -15.65 3.63 3.34
CA SER A 4 -16.26 3.31 2.05
C SER A 4 -16.25 1.81 1.72
N LEU A 5 -15.50 1.00 2.47
CA LEU A 5 -15.39 -0.45 2.26
C LEU A 5 -16.37 -1.25 3.12
N LEU A 6 -16.96 -0.65 4.14
CA LEU A 6 -17.84 -1.33 5.09
C LEU A 6 -19.18 -0.62 5.19
N ARG A 7 -20.27 -1.38 5.04
CA ARG A 7 -21.61 -0.96 5.44
C ARG A 7 -22.10 -1.88 6.54
N VAL A 8 -22.59 -1.30 7.63
CA VAL A 8 -23.17 -2.07 8.73
C VAL A 8 -24.68 -1.96 8.64
N THR A 9 -25.35 -3.10 8.53
CA THR A 9 -26.82 -3.17 8.50
C THR A 9 -27.30 -3.79 9.82
N PRO A 10 -28.24 -3.13 10.54
CA PRO A 10 -28.86 -3.72 11.72
C PRO A 10 -29.63 -5.00 11.38
N ARG A 11 -29.76 -5.91 12.37
CA ARG A 11 -30.29 -7.27 12.18
C ARG A 11 -31.77 -7.34 11.75
N SER A 12 -32.59 -6.34 12.06
CA SER A 12 -34.05 -6.44 11.87
C SER A 12 -34.65 -5.18 11.24
N PRO A 13 -35.57 -5.31 10.26
CA PRO A 13 -36.42 -4.21 9.80
C PRO A 13 -37.47 -3.78 10.85
N THR A 14 -37.48 -4.40 12.04
CA THR A 14 -38.35 -4.06 13.17
C THR A 14 -37.69 -3.19 14.24
N ALA A 15 -36.52 -2.61 13.95
CA ALA A 15 -35.93 -1.61 14.84
C ALA A 15 -36.87 -0.39 14.91
N ASP A 16 -37.23 0.06 16.11
CA ASP A 16 -38.03 1.27 16.25
C ASP A 16 -37.29 2.45 15.59
N PRO A 17 -37.99 3.48 15.08
CA PRO A 17 -37.36 4.62 14.42
C PRO A 17 -36.19 5.23 15.20
N GLU A 18 -36.27 5.20 16.54
CA GLU A 18 -35.27 5.64 17.50
C GLU A 18 -34.01 4.74 17.53
N ASP A 19 -34.15 3.43 17.33
CA ASP A 19 -33.03 2.48 17.21
C ASP A 19 -32.28 2.68 15.87
N VAL A 20 -33.03 2.92 14.79
CA VAL A 20 -32.47 3.28 13.48
C VAL A 20 -31.75 4.63 13.53
N PHE A 21 -32.34 5.60 14.22
CA PHE A 21 -31.76 6.93 14.42
C PHE A 21 -30.51 6.89 15.31
N SER A 22 -30.54 6.14 16.41
CA SER A 22 -29.41 6.06 17.35
C SER A 22 -28.20 5.31 16.78
N ALA A 23 -28.42 4.30 15.94
CA ALA A 23 -27.35 3.58 15.24
C ALA A 23 -26.53 4.49 14.29
N ALA A 24 -27.12 5.60 13.81
CA ALA A 24 -26.44 6.61 13.01
C ALA A 24 -25.62 7.60 13.86
N LEU A 25 -25.83 7.69 15.19
CA LEU A 25 -25.12 8.67 16.03
C LEU A 25 -23.60 8.40 16.08
N GLY A 26 -23.17 7.15 15.89
CA GLY A 26 -21.76 6.80 15.78
C GLY A 26 -21.05 7.40 14.56
N THR A 27 -21.77 7.98 13.59
CA THR A 27 -21.19 8.72 12.45
C THR A 27 -21.14 10.23 12.67
N LEU A 28 -21.80 10.75 13.73
CA LEU A 28 -21.77 12.17 14.10
C LEU A 28 -20.46 12.57 14.79
N PHE A 29 -19.79 11.62 15.45
CA PHE A 29 -18.50 11.85 16.11
C PHE A 29 -17.37 11.52 15.13
N THR A 30 -17.11 12.43 14.19
CA THR A 30 -16.07 12.27 13.15
C THR A 30 -14.65 12.21 13.72
N ASP A 31 -14.46 12.66 14.95
CA ASP A 31 -13.17 12.72 15.64
C ASP A 31 -12.91 11.49 16.53
N ASP A 32 -13.94 10.67 16.79
CA ASP A 32 -13.78 9.36 17.44
C ASP A 32 -13.52 8.30 16.35
N LEU A 33 -12.27 7.87 16.23
CA LEU A 33 -11.86 6.81 15.31
C LEU A 33 -12.59 5.50 15.63
N ARG A 34 -13.71 5.22 14.95
CA ARG A 34 -14.36 3.91 14.98
C ARG A 34 -13.40 2.86 14.39
N ASN A 35 -12.69 2.15 15.26
CA ASN A 35 -11.59 1.24 14.92
C ASN A 35 -12.04 -0.23 14.70
N GLN A 36 -13.31 -0.53 15.00
CA GLN A 36 -13.88 -1.87 14.98
C GLN A 36 -15.38 -1.82 14.64
N HIS A 37 -15.88 -2.91 14.05
CA HIS A 37 -17.27 -3.05 13.59
C HIS A 37 -17.89 -4.36 14.08
N GLY A 38 -19.22 -4.36 14.27
CA GLY A 38 -19.97 -5.59 14.54
C GLY A 38 -20.56 -5.65 15.94
N ASP A 39 -21.59 -4.84 16.18
CA ASP A 39 -22.48 -5.07 17.33
C ASP A 39 -23.15 -6.45 17.20
N PRO A 40 -23.47 -7.13 18.32
CA PRO A 40 -24.08 -8.46 18.29
C PRO A 40 -25.28 -8.53 17.33
N GLY A 41 -25.17 -9.42 16.34
CA GLY A 41 -26.21 -9.62 15.33
C GLY A 41 -26.19 -8.68 14.13
N ALA A 42 -25.29 -7.69 14.06
CA ALA A 42 -25.11 -6.86 12.88
C ALA A 42 -24.50 -7.67 11.71
N VAL A 43 -24.93 -7.35 10.49
CA VAL A 43 -24.30 -7.85 9.27
C VAL A 43 -23.41 -6.74 8.72
N ILE A 44 -22.14 -7.07 8.50
CA ILE A 44 -21.17 -6.15 7.92
C ILE A 44 -20.99 -6.52 6.45
N ALA A 45 -21.54 -5.70 5.55
CA ALA A 45 -21.29 -5.82 4.13
C ALA A 45 -19.91 -5.23 3.82
N TYR A 46 -18.95 -6.10 3.47
CA TYR A 46 -17.65 -5.73 2.95
C TYR A 46 -17.76 -5.51 1.44
N LEU A 47 -17.69 -4.23 1.06
CA LEU A 47 -17.71 -3.75 -0.31
C LEU A 47 -16.30 -3.75 -0.88
N SER A 48 -15.74 -4.95 -1.05
CA SER A 48 -14.50 -5.11 -1.78
C SER A 48 -14.64 -4.51 -3.17
N ARG A 49 -13.74 -3.61 -3.54
CA ARG A 49 -13.73 -3.00 -4.88
C ARG A 49 -13.33 -3.98 -5.99
N ARG A 50 -13.20 -5.29 -5.70
CA ARG A 50 -12.80 -6.35 -6.64
C ARG A 50 -13.82 -7.49 -6.74
N LEU A 51 -14.86 -7.46 -5.93
CA LEU A 51 -15.94 -8.43 -6.01
C LEU A 51 -17.14 -7.72 -6.63
N ASP A 52 -17.76 -8.35 -7.62
CA ASP A 52 -18.98 -7.83 -8.25
C ASP A 52 -20.19 -7.82 -7.29
N ARG A 53 -20.00 -8.38 -6.07
CA ARG A 53 -20.98 -8.40 -4.99
C ARG A 53 -20.33 -8.13 -3.64
N ALA A 54 -21.12 -7.55 -2.74
CA ALA A 54 -20.74 -7.42 -1.34
C ALA A 54 -20.52 -8.80 -0.70
N LEU A 55 -19.56 -8.88 0.23
CA LEU A 55 -19.43 -10.03 1.13
C LEU A 55 -20.08 -9.69 2.46
N ASP A 56 -21.12 -10.44 2.82
CA ASP A 56 -21.77 -10.30 4.11
C ASP A 56 -20.97 -11.06 5.17
N LEU A 57 -20.39 -10.32 6.11
CA LEU A 57 -19.64 -10.83 7.25
C LEU A 57 -20.55 -10.80 8.48
N ALA A 58 -20.84 -11.98 9.02
CA ALA A 58 -21.44 -12.11 10.33
C ALA A 58 -20.33 -12.14 11.38
N VAL A 59 -20.48 -11.33 12.44
CA VAL A 59 -19.60 -11.37 13.61
C VAL A 59 -20.11 -12.38 14.63
N ALA A 60 -19.18 -12.92 15.43
CA ALA A 60 -19.54 -13.88 16.48
C ALA A 60 -20.44 -13.23 17.53
N ASP A 61 -21.38 -14.00 18.09
CA ASP A 61 -22.30 -13.56 19.17
C ASP A 61 -21.86 -14.21 20.50
N PRO A 62 -20.99 -13.56 21.28
CA PRO A 62 -20.41 -14.15 22.49
C PRO A 62 -21.46 -14.36 23.58
N ALA A 63 -21.58 -15.60 24.07
CA ALA A 63 -22.64 -16.00 24.99
C ALA A 63 -22.42 -15.51 26.44
N GLY A 64 -21.22 -15.04 26.78
CA GLY A 64 -20.83 -14.69 28.15
C GLY A 64 -19.94 -13.45 28.27
N GLU A 65 -19.90 -12.89 29.48
CA GLU A 65 -19.13 -11.67 29.79
C GLU A 65 -17.61 -11.86 29.59
N GLU A 66 -17.09 -13.04 29.93
CA GLU A 66 -15.68 -13.40 29.75
C GLU A 66 -15.25 -13.49 28.28
N GLU A 67 -16.17 -13.81 27.37
CA GLU A 67 -15.90 -13.79 25.93
C GLU A 67 -15.97 -12.37 25.37
N ARG A 68 -16.90 -11.54 25.87
CA ARG A 68 -17.05 -10.13 25.49
C ARG A 68 -15.80 -9.30 25.82
N LYS A 69 -15.17 -9.54 26.96
CA LYS A 69 -13.93 -8.86 27.40
C LYS A 69 -12.72 -9.07 26.48
N LYS A 70 -12.76 -10.07 25.61
CA LYS A 70 -11.66 -10.39 24.69
C LYS A 70 -11.71 -9.62 23.38
N PHE A 71 -12.83 -8.93 23.09
CA PHE A 71 -13.05 -8.15 21.85
C PHE A 71 -12.83 -8.93 20.53
N ALA A 72 -12.72 -10.27 20.60
CA ALA A 72 -12.46 -11.15 19.47
C ALA A 72 -13.69 -11.33 18.54
N HIS A 73 -14.84 -10.81 18.95
CA HIS A 73 -16.07 -10.84 18.16
C HIS A 73 -16.16 -9.67 17.17
N TYR A 74 -15.36 -8.62 17.30
CA TYR A 74 -15.38 -7.49 16.38
C TYR A 74 -14.58 -7.75 15.10
N LEU A 75 -15.05 -7.19 13.97
CA LEU A 75 -14.24 -6.99 12.78
C LEU A 75 -13.39 -5.73 12.95
N TRP A 76 -12.08 -5.93 13.05
CA TRP A 76 -11.13 -4.83 13.22
C TRP A 76 -10.76 -4.20 11.89
N ASN A 77 -10.65 -2.87 11.87
CA ASN A 77 -10.22 -2.08 10.72
C ASN A 77 -8.87 -2.57 10.16
N ALA A 78 -7.94 -2.91 11.04
CA ALA A 78 -6.64 -3.46 10.68
C ALA A 78 -6.76 -4.80 9.92
N GLY A 79 -7.72 -5.66 10.28
CA GLY A 79 -7.96 -6.93 9.59
C GLY A 79 -8.54 -6.74 8.18
N VAL A 80 -9.42 -5.75 8.00
CA VAL A 80 -9.98 -5.38 6.70
C VAL A 80 -8.91 -4.75 5.80
N LEU A 81 -8.06 -3.88 6.35
CA LEU A 81 -6.96 -3.26 5.61
C LEU A 81 -5.84 -4.27 5.25
N MET A 82 -5.52 -5.20 6.15
CA MET A 82 -4.59 -6.31 5.87
C MET A 82 -5.15 -7.30 4.84
N ALA A 83 -6.46 -7.30 4.59
CA ALA A 83 -7.09 -8.09 3.56
C ALA A 83 -7.00 -7.43 2.16
N GLU A 84 -6.61 -6.16 2.07
CA GLU A 84 -6.50 -5.42 0.81
C GLU A 84 -5.14 -5.70 0.14
N LEU A 85 -4.99 -6.93 -0.36
CA LEU A 85 -4.17 -7.40 -1.49
C LEU A 85 -2.76 -6.78 -1.72
N VAL A 86 -1.76 -7.66 -1.84
CA VAL A 86 -0.42 -7.36 -2.35
C VAL A 86 -0.34 -7.64 -3.85
N VAL A 87 0.21 -6.70 -4.63
CA VAL A 87 0.58 -6.91 -6.03
C VAL A 87 2.09 -6.85 -6.16
N ILE A 88 2.67 -7.88 -6.75
CA ILE A 88 4.08 -7.93 -7.14
C ILE A 88 4.14 -7.75 -8.65
N SER A 89 4.86 -6.75 -9.13
CA SER A 89 4.98 -6.48 -10.56
C SER A 89 6.41 -6.36 -11.03
N ASP A 90 6.68 -6.83 -12.24
CA ASP A 90 7.97 -6.74 -12.91
C ASP A 90 7.76 -6.66 -14.44
N TYR A 91 8.83 -6.57 -15.22
CA TYR A 91 8.79 -6.54 -16.68
C TYR A 91 7.96 -7.73 -17.21
N PRO A 92 7.11 -7.53 -18.24
CA PRO A 92 6.17 -8.55 -18.73
C PRO A 92 6.86 -9.64 -19.57
N ALA A 93 7.80 -10.37 -18.95
CA ALA A 93 8.48 -11.53 -19.53
C ALA A 93 8.04 -12.81 -18.78
N PRO A 94 7.59 -13.87 -19.48
CA PRO A 94 7.09 -15.09 -18.85
C PRO A 94 8.04 -15.68 -17.80
N GLU A 95 9.34 -15.75 -18.09
CA GLU A 95 10.36 -16.30 -17.21
C GLU A 95 10.51 -15.54 -15.89
N ILE A 96 10.32 -14.21 -15.91
CA ILE A 96 10.36 -13.37 -14.71
C ILE A 96 9.12 -13.64 -13.87
N LEU A 97 7.94 -13.58 -14.49
CA LEU A 97 6.66 -13.74 -13.81
C LEU A 97 6.50 -15.15 -13.22
N GLU A 98 6.94 -16.20 -13.93
CA GLU A 98 6.94 -17.57 -13.43
C GLU A 98 7.83 -17.74 -12.19
N ASN A 99 8.98 -17.06 -12.15
CA ASN A 99 9.87 -17.12 -10.99
C ASN A 99 9.27 -16.39 -9.79
N LEU A 100 8.61 -15.25 -10.02
CA LEU A 100 7.88 -14.54 -8.96
C LEU A 100 6.71 -15.37 -8.41
N GLU A 101 5.95 -16.01 -9.29
CA GLU A 101 4.87 -16.95 -8.92
C GLU A 101 5.40 -18.11 -8.06
N LYS A 102 6.53 -18.71 -8.44
CA LYS A 102 7.19 -19.77 -7.65
C LYS A 102 7.60 -19.25 -6.28
N ASN A 103 8.22 -18.06 -6.22
CA ASN A 103 8.64 -17.45 -4.95
C ASN A 103 7.45 -17.20 -4.01
N VAL A 104 6.31 -16.72 -4.55
CA VAL A 104 5.07 -16.57 -3.77
C VAL A 104 4.62 -17.91 -3.22
N LYS A 105 4.51 -18.94 -4.05
CA LYS A 105 4.05 -20.28 -3.61
C LYS A 105 4.98 -20.92 -2.57
N THR A 106 6.28 -20.66 -2.65
CA THR A 106 7.27 -21.18 -1.70
C THR A 106 7.24 -20.45 -0.36
N ASN A 107 7.07 -19.13 -0.34
CA ASN A 107 7.30 -18.31 0.86
C ASN A 107 6.01 -17.77 1.51
N VAL A 108 4.91 -17.73 0.78
CA VAL A 108 3.62 -17.24 1.28
C VAL A 108 2.75 -18.43 1.68
N PRO A 109 2.18 -18.45 2.90
CA PRO A 109 1.21 -19.49 3.29
C PRO A 109 0.07 -19.61 2.28
N GLU A 110 -0.35 -20.83 1.96
CA GLU A 110 -1.40 -21.12 0.96
C GLU A 110 -2.70 -20.34 1.23
N THR A 111 -3.07 -20.18 2.50
CA THR A 111 -4.24 -19.41 2.94
C THR A 111 -4.21 -17.93 2.54
N LEU A 112 -3.05 -17.40 2.15
CA LEU A 112 -2.84 -16.02 1.73
C LEU A 112 -2.60 -15.88 0.22
N TRP A 113 -2.53 -16.96 -0.56
CA TRP A 113 -2.27 -16.86 -2.01
C TRP A 113 -3.31 -16.03 -2.75
N SER A 114 -4.58 -16.12 -2.35
CA SER A 114 -5.66 -15.30 -2.94
C SER A 114 -5.51 -13.80 -2.65
N LYS A 115 -4.63 -13.42 -1.72
CA LYS A 115 -4.31 -12.02 -1.35
C LYS A 115 -3.01 -11.52 -1.98
N VAL A 116 -2.33 -12.32 -2.81
CA VAL A 116 -1.12 -11.91 -3.53
C VAL A 116 -1.30 -12.19 -5.01
N SER A 117 -1.02 -11.21 -5.86
CA SER A 117 -1.03 -11.42 -7.31
C SER A 117 0.28 -10.97 -7.94
N VAL A 118 0.80 -11.77 -8.87
CA VAL A 118 1.93 -11.41 -9.73
C VAL A 118 1.40 -10.83 -11.04
N GLN A 119 1.94 -9.70 -11.50
CA GLN A 119 1.50 -9.01 -12.71
C GLN A 119 2.69 -8.52 -13.55
N GLY A 120 2.59 -8.63 -14.87
CA GLY A 120 3.52 -7.95 -15.77
C GLY A 120 3.19 -6.47 -15.87
N HIS A 121 4.18 -5.61 -15.68
CA HIS A 121 4.05 -4.15 -15.81
C HIS A 121 5.33 -3.55 -16.38
N LEU A 122 5.22 -2.95 -17.58
CA LEU A 122 6.27 -2.11 -18.13
C LEU A 122 6.14 -0.70 -17.55
N TRP A 123 7.22 -0.15 -16.98
CA TRP A 123 7.19 1.21 -16.48
C TRP A 123 6.79 2.20 -17.57
N GLY A 124 5.89 3.11 -17.25
CA GLY A 124 5.33 4.11 -18.17
C GLY A 124 4.13 3.62 -18.98
N ASP A 125 3.83 2.31 -19.02
CA ASP A 125 2.59 1.82 -19.63
C ASP A 125 1.40 2.02 -18.68
N LEU A 126 0.64 3.09 -18.91
CA LEU A 126 -0.55 3.42 -18.13
C LEU A 126 -1.84 2.88 -18.76
N THR A 127 -1.74 2.17 -19.87
CA THR A 127 -2.87 1.79 -20.73
C THR A 127 -3.21 0.31 -20.71
N SER A 128 -2.31 -0.54 -20.22
CA SER A 128 -2.60 -1.96 -20.03
C SER A 128 -3.86 -2.18 -19.17
N PRO A 129 -4.56 -3.33 -19.33
CA PRO A 129 -5.70 -3.66 -18.47
C PRO A 129 -5.35 -3.62 -16.98
N PHE A 130 -4.13 -4.06 -16.60
CA PHE A 130 -3.63 -3.98 -15.25
C PHE A 130 -3.48 -2.52 -14.79
N SER A 131 -2.86 -1.68 -15.61
CA SER A 131 -2.61 -0.27 -15.29
C SER A 131 -3.92 0.50 -15.11
N VAL A 132 -4.87 0.33 -16.02
CA VAL A 132 -6.18 0.99 -15.95
C VAL A 132 -6.97 0.53 -14.72
N ALA A 133 -7.02 -0.78 -14.46
CA ALA A 133 -7.78 -1.32 -13.32
C ALA A 133 -7.21 -0.91 -11.95
N ASN A 134 -5.92 -0.60 -11.88
CA ASN A 134 -5.22 -0.29 -10.64
C ASN A 134 -4.83 1.19 -10.47
N ALA A 135 -5.32 2.09 -11.34
CA ALA A 135 -5.11 3.54 -11.18
C ALA A 135 -5.59 4.01 -9.79
N GLY A 136 -4.72 4.73 -9.06
CA GLY A 136 -5.03 5.31 -7.75
C GLY A 136 -5.40 4.28 -6.65
N ARG A 137 -5.01 3.01 -6.78
CA ARG A 137 -5.42 1.95 -5.87
C ARG A 137 -4.49 1.69 -4.70
N PHE A 138 -3.19 1.91 -4.86
CA PHE A 138 -2.23 1.47 -3.86
C PHE A 138 -1.94 2.57 -2.85
N THR A 139 -2.20 2.31 -1.57
CA THR A 139 -1.81 3.21 -0.48
C THR A 139 -0.31 3.15 -0.19
N ARG A 140 0.35 2.06 -0.60
CA ARG A 140 1.78 1.80 -0.42
C ARG A 140 2.35 1.21 -1.70
N ILE A 141 3.38 1.84 -2.24
CA ILE A 141 4.19 1.32 -3.35
C ILE A 141 5.61 1.15 -2.85
N LEU A 142 6.22 0.00 -3.11
CA LEU A 142 7.59 -0.31 -2.71
C LEU A 142 8.44 -0.47 -3.99
N ALA A 143 9.51 0.30 -4.10
CA ALA A 143 10.47 0.18 -5.19
C ALA A 143 11.87 -0.07 -4.61
N ALA A 144 12.39 -1.26 -4.86
CA ALA A 144 13.71 -1.68 -4.40
C ALA A 144 14.66 -1.78 -5.59
N ASP A 145 15.70 -0.96 -5.55
CA ASP A 145 16.82 -0.93 -6.48
C ASP A 145 16.44 -0.70 -7.95
N CYS A 146 15.48 0.21 -8.17
CA CYS A 146 14.93 0.52 -9.49
C CYS A 146 15.57 1.75 -10.17
N LEU A 147 16.56 2.40 -9.55
CA LEU A 147 17.05 3.72 -9.98
C LEU A 147 18.25 3.68 -10.93
N TRP A 148 18.74 2.49 -11.29
CA TRP A 148 19.98 2.32 -12.06
C TRP A 148 19.87 2.67 -13.56
N MET A 149 18.65 2.85 -14.10
CA MET A 149 18.38 3.21 -15.50
C MET A 149 17.91 4.68 -15.62
N PRO A 150 18.81 5.66 -15.83
CA PRO A 150 18.42 7.07 -15.94
C PRO A 150 17.34 7.36 -16.98
N HIS A 151 17.35 6.64 -18.11
CA HIS A 151 16.39 6.83 -19.19
C HIS A 151 14.96 6.38 -18.83
N GLU A 152 14.81 5.54 -17.80
CA GLU A 152 13.51 5.04 -17.33
C GLU A 152 12.94 5.81 -16.13
N HIS A 153 13.68 6.80 -15.59
CA HIS A 153 13.26 7.52 -14.37
C HIS A 153 11.90 8.19 -14.51
N HIS A 154 11.62 8.83 -15.66
CA HIS A 154 10.31 9.42 -15.95
C HIS A 154 9.21 8.35 -16.02
N SER A 155 9.46 7.24 -16.72
CA SER A 155 8.52 6.11 -16.84
C SER A 155 8.17 5.51 -15.47
N LEU A 156 9.18 5.34 -14.62
CA LEU A 156 9.04 4.85 -13.25
C LEU A 156 8.22 5.81 -12.39
N ALA A 157 8.57 7.10 -12.38
CA ALA A 157 7.85 8.13 -11.62
C ALA A 157 6.39 8.27 -12.06
N LYS A 158 6.10 8.24 -13.38
CA LYS A 158 4.73 8.22 -13.91
C LYS A 158 3.94 7.01 -13.43
N SER A 159 4.55 5.82 -13.43
CA SER A 159 3.92 4.60 -12.93
C SER A 159 3.60 4.73 -11.45
N MET A 160 4.56 5.20 -10.65
CA MET A 160 4.37 5.43 -9.21
C MET A 160 3.19 6.39 -8.96
N LEU A 161 3.16 7.54 -9.65
CA LEU A 161 2.05 8.49 -9.52
C LEU A 161 0.72 7.86 -9.94
N HIS A 162 0.68 7.16 -11.08
CA HIS A 162 -0.55 6.57 -11.62
C HIS A 162 -1.18 5.58 -10.64
N PHE A 163 -0.38 4.72 -10.04
CA PHE A 163 -0.82 3.67 -9.12
C PHE A 163 -1.11 4.15 -7.70
N LEU A 164 -0.44 5.22 -7.26
CA LEU A 164 -0.53 5.72 -5.89
C LEU A 164 -1.92 6.26 -5.57
N SER A 165 -2.52 5.89 -4.45
CA SER A 165 -3.83 6.40 -4.05
C SER A 165 -3.83 7.93 -3.88
N PRO A 166 -4.94 8.64 -4.18
CA PRO A 166 -5.07 10.06 -3.88
C PRO A 166 -5.22 10.35 -2.37
N ALA A 167 -5.28 9.32 -1.53
CA ALA A 167 -5.41 9.47 -0.09
C ALA A 167 -4.19 10.19 0.52
N PRO A 168 -4.37 11.14 1.46
CA PRO A 168 -3.26 11.93 2.03
C PRO A 168 -2.16 11.10 2.69
N GLU A 169 -2.49 9.89 3.16
CA GLU A 169 -1.58 8.94 3.79
C GLU A 169 -0.84 8.03 2.81
N ALA A 170 -1.13 8.10 1.50
CA ALA A 170 -0.52 7.22 0.50
C ALA A 170 0.96 7.57 0.28
N ARG A 171 1.83 6.55 0.24
CA ARG A 171 3.29 6.74 0.11
C ARG A 171 3.92 5.77 -0.88
N VAL A 172 4.97 6.25 -1.55
CA VAL A 172 5.95 5.41 -2.24
C VAL A 172 7.21 5.34 -1.39
N PHE A 173 7.68 4.13 -1.12
CA PHE A 173 8.95 3.89 -0.47
C PHE A 173 9.96 3.43 -1.52
N VAL A 174 11.04 4.21 -1.67
CA VAL A 174 12.11 3.93 -2.62
C VAL A 174 13.37 3.63 -1.84
N ILE A 175 14.00 2.50 -2.13
CA ILE A 175 15.30 2.10 -1.59
C ILE A 175 16.19 1.73 -2.77
N ALA A 176 17.41 2.27 -2.86
CA ALA A 176 18.35 1.90 -3.91
C ALA A 176 19.80 1.95 -3.42
N GLY A 177 20.65 1.06 -3.91
CA GLY A 177 22.07 1.04 -3.57
C GLY A 177 22.92 1.85 -4.56
N PHE A 178 23.99 2.48 -4.08
CA PHE A 178 24.89 3.27 -4.95
C PHE A 178 25.84 2.43 -5.82
N HIS A 179 25.53 1.15 -6.07
CA HIS A 179 26.39 0.24 -6.84
C HIS A 179 26.53 0.66 -8.30
N THR A 180 25.51 1.28 -8.87
CA THR A 180 25.55 1.92 -10.21
C THR A 180 25.99 3.38 -10.18
N GLY A 181 26.30 3.94 -9.01
CA GLY A 181 26.77 5.31 -8.81
C GLY A 181 25.64 6.32 -8.58
N ARG A 182 25.88 7.27 -7.67
CA ARG A 182 24.92 8.33 -7.30
C ARG A 182 24.45 9.16 -8.47
N ALA A 183 25.34 9.48 -9.41
CA ALA A 183 25.01 10.30 -10.57
C ALA A 183 23.89 9.68 -11.44
N ASN A 184 23.77 8.35 -11.46
CA ASN A 184 22.71 7.66 -12.17
C ASN A 184 21.37 7.67 -11.43
N MET A 185 21.36 7.87 -10.12
CA MET A 185 20.16 7.76 -9.27
C MET A 185 19.64 9.11 -8.78
N ALA A 186 20.53 10.03 -8.41
CA ALA A 186 20.18 11.32 -7.84
C ALA A 186 19.19 12.14 -8.70
N PRO A 187 19.28 12.15 -10.05
CA PRO A 187 18.32 12.85 -10.89
C PRO A 187 16.86 12.41 -10.69
N PHE A 188 16.62 11.15 -10.32
CA PHE A 188 15.28 10.62 -10.06
C PHE A 188 14.51 11.49 -9.06
N PHE A 189 15.16 11.96 -8.00
CA PHE A 189 14.51 12.75 -6.95
C PHE A 189 14.13 14.17 -7.38
N LYS A 190 14.65 14.66 -8.51
CA LYS A 190 14.13 15.88 -9.17
C LYS A 190 13.00 15.54 -10.14
N ILE A 191 13.17 14.45 -10.91
CA ILE A 191 12.18 13.98 -11.88
C ILE A 191 10.83 13.66 -11.22
N VAL A 192 10.83 13.09 -10.01
CA VAL A 192 9.57 12.83 -9.29
C VAL A 192 8.77 14.11 -9.03
N GLU A 193 9.43 15.25 -8.83
CA GLU A 193 8.77 16.56 -8.63
C GLU A 193 8.13 17.10 -9.92
N GLU A 194 8.80 16.87 -11.05
CA GLU A 194 8.31 17.21 -12.39
C GLU A 194 7.08 16.36 -12.76
N GLU A 195 7.07 15.10 -12.34
CA GLU A 195 5.97 14.15 -12.58
C GLU A 195 4.83 14.24 -11.55
N GLY A 196 4.85 15.21 -10.63
CA GLY A 196 3.73 15.46 -9.70
C GLY A 196 3.74 14.64 -8.42
N LEU A 197 4.86 14.00 -8.09
CA LEU A 197 5.16 13.53 -6.74
C LEU A 197 5.99 14.60 -6.00
N GLU A 198 6.26 14.39 -4.73
CA GLU A 198 7.22 15.18 -3.96
C GLU A 198 7.96 14.28 -2.96
N VAL A 199 9.20 14.64 -2.66
CA VAL A 199 10.03 13.95 -1.68
C VAL A 199 9.64 14.43 -0.28
N GLU A 200 8.96 13.58 0.49
CA GLU A 200 8.60 13.90 1.89
C GLU A 200 9.78 13.70 2.84
N ASN A 201 10.60 12.68 2.60
CA ASN A 201 11.77 12.37 3.39
C ASN A 201 12.81 11.66 2.54
N ILE A 202 14.10 11.96 2.74
CA ILE A 202 15.20 11.28 2.07
C ILE A 202 16.46 11.28 2.95
N TYR A 203 17.09 10.13 3.07
CA TYR A 203 18.33 9.94 3.82
C TYR A 203 19.11 8.75 3.26
N GLU A 204 20.34 8.57 3.72
CA GLU A 204 21.16 7.40 3.41
C GLU A 204 21.32 6.51 4.63
N MET A 205 21.35 5.19 4.44
CA MET A 205 21.48 4.21 5.51
C MET A 205 22.36 3.04 5.08
N ASP A 206 23.20 2.54 5.99
CA ASP A 206 24.00 1.33 5.77
C ASP A 206 23.37 0.08 6.40
N ALA A 207 24.04 -1.07 6.24
CA ALA A 207 23.58 -2.36 6.73
C ALA A 207 23.49 -2.44 8.27
N GLU A 208 24.26 -1.61 9.00
CA GLU A 208 24.20 -1.52 10.46
C GLU A 208 23.12 -0.53 10.94
N GLY A 209 22.36 0.08 10.02
CA GLY A 209 21.30 1.03 10.33
C GLY A 209 21.80 2.44 10.67
N ARG A 210 23.09 2.74 10.46
CA ARG A 210 23.62 4.09 10.63
C ARG A 210 23.06 4.96 9.53
N ARG A 211 22.58 6.15 9.89
CA ARG A 211 21.96 7.10 8.96
C ARG A 211 22.85 8.31 8.74
N ARG A 212 22.80 8.85 7.53
CA ARG A 212 23.40 10.15 7.19
C ARG A 212 22.50 10.93 6.25
N ASP A 213 22.75 12.23 6.18
CA ASP A 213 21.98 13.12 5.31
C ASP A 213 22.21 12.78 3.84
N TRP A 214 21.12 12.89 3.08
CA TRP A 214 21.14 12.78 1.63
C TRP A 214 21.95 13.93 1.03
N ALA A 215 22.78 13.61 0.05
CA ALA A 215 23.44 14.59 -0.79
C ALA A 215 23.24 14.25 -2.27
N PHE A 216 22.88 15.24 -3.08
CA PHE A 216 22.70 15.03 -4.52
C PHE A 216 24.01 14.62 -5.20
N GLU A 217 25.13 15.13 -4.70
CA GLU A 217 26.49 14.80 -5.11
C GLU A 217 27.39 14.70 -3.86
N LYS A 218 28.39 13.80 -3.88
CA LYS A 218 29.43 13.71 -2.86
C LYS A 218 30.80 13.64 -3.54
N ASP A 219 31.83 14.15 -2.87
CA ASP A 219 33.24 14.07 -3.29
C ASP A 219 33.51 14.52 -4.74
N GLY A 220 32.77 15.54 -5.23
CA GLY A 220 32.87 16.01 -6.61
C GLY A 220 32.50 14.96 -7.66
N GLY A 221 31.62 14.01 -7.31
CA GLY A 221 31.18 12.91 -8.16
C GLY A 221 32.14 11.72 -8.23
N ARG A 222 33.27 11.76 -7.51
CA ARG A 222 34.30 10.70 -7.59
C ARG A 222 34.01 9.48 -6.73
N GLU A 223 33.22 9.63 -5.66
CA GLU A 223 32.84 8.64 -4.63
C GLU A 223 33.54 7.27 -4.69
N ASP A 224 34.28 6.92 -3.64
CA ASP A 224 34.92 5.61 -3.54
C ASP A 224 33.92 4.47 -3.74
N HIS A 225 34.23 3.56 -4.66
CA HIS A 225 33.33 2.48 -5.05
C HIS A 225 33.08 1.50 -3.90
N GLY A 226 34.10 1.19 -3.09
CA GLY A 226 33.96 0.26 -1.97
C GLY A 226 33.11 0.86 -0.86
N GLU A 227 33.28 2.14 -0.59
CA GLU A 227 32.53 2.84 0.45
C GLU A 227 31.09 3.12 0.03
N ARG A 228 30.85 3.65 -1.17
CA ARG A 228 29.48 4.00 -1.60
C ARG A 228 28.55 2.77 -1.63
N ASN A 229 29.08 1.60 -1.95
CA ASN A 229 28.30 0.35 -2.05
C ASN A 229 27.78 -0.15 -0.70
N LYS A 230 28.27 0.40 0.43
CA LYS A 230 27.77 0.09 1.77
C LYS A 230 26.53 0.88 2.15
N TRP A 231 26.15 1.86 1.34
CA TRP A 231 25.06 2.78 1.62
C TRP A 231 23.90 2.57 0.64
N LEU A 232 22.69 2.77 1.15
CA LEU A 232 21.45 2.84 0.40
C LEU A 232 20.86 4.23 0.54
N VAL A 233 20.25 4.76 -0.52
CA VAL A 233 19.30 5.87 -0.38
C VAL A 233 17.95 5.31 0.03
N ILE A 234 17.29 5.96 0.99
CA ILE A 234 15.93 5.66 1.43
C ILE A 234 15.12 6.93 1.29
N ALA A 235 14.05 6.86 0.50
CA ALA A 235 13.16 7.99 0.25
C ALA A 235 11.69 7.61 0.45
N GLN A 236 10.93 8.57 0.93
CA GLN A 236 9.47 8.53 1.00
C GLN A 236 8.93 9.59 0.06
N LEU A 237 8.10 9.18 -0.90
CA LEU A 237 7.44 10.08 -1.83
C LEU A 237 5.94 10.12 -1.55
N LYS A 238 5.31 11.25 -1.83
CA LYS A 238 3.86 11.40 -1.83
C LYS A 238 3.40 12.18 -3.03
N ARG A 239 2.09 12.22 -3.29
CA ARG A 239 1.52 13.10 -4.30
C ARG A 239 1.75 14.56 -3.90
N ARG A 240 2.17 15.39 -4.86
CA ARG A 240 2.23 16.83 -4.69
C ARG A 240 0.81 17.38 -4.58
N GLN A 241 0.56 18.25 -3.60
CA GLN A 241 -0.74 18.90 -3.39
C GLN A 241 -0.93 20.11 -4.29
#